data_AF-S8DTK1-F1
#
_entry.id   AF-S8DTK1-F1
#
_cell.length_a   1.000
_cell.length_b   1.000
_cell.length_c   1.000
_cell.angle_alpha   90.00
_cell.angle_beta   90.00
_cell.angle_gamma   90.00
#
_symmetry.space_group_name_H-M   'P 1'
#
loop_
_entity.id
_entity.type
_entity.pdbx_description
1 polymer ?
#
loop_
_entity_poly.entity_id
_entity_poly.type
_entity_poly.pdbx_seq_one_letter_code
_entity_poly.pdbx_strand_id
1 'polypeptide(L)'
;MYCSVGLRNLKKICSPKTVSSDCLNYLGLIRFCRLLSFATVKAEEISGSQPAEVLNLVNGSWRKSSGWNTIVDPLNGEPFINVAEVDENGIQPFVESLSRCPKHGLHNPFKSPE
;
A
#
# COMPACT_ATOMS: atom_id res chain seq x y z
N MET A 1 -15.43 -7.14 16.54
CA MET A 1 -15.15 -6.89 17.97
C MET A 1 -14.84 -8.26 18.57
N TYR A 2 -13.67 -8.63 19.08
CA TYR A 2 -12.48 -7.96 19.59
C TYR A 2 -11.25 -8.74 19.07
N CYS A 3 -10.11 -8.08 18.85
CA CYS A 3 -8.82 -8.80 18.73
C CYS A 3 -7.86 -8.26 19.77
N SER A 4 -7.69 -9.03 20.84
CA SER A 4 -6.80 -8.79 21.96
C SER A 4 -5.35 -8.95 21.50
N VAL A 5 -4.52 -7.92 21.62
CA VAL A 5 -3.06 -8.04 21.44
C VAL A 5 -2.43 -8.19 22.82
N GLY A 6 -1.91 -9.37 23.11
CA GLY A 6 -1.22 -9.69 24.35
C GLY A 6 0.11 -8.92 24.45
N LEU A 7 0.18 -7.97 25.37
CA LEU A 7 1.41 -7.31 25.79
C LEU A 7 2.24 -8.29 26.62
N ARG A 8 3.39 -8.75 26.08
CA ARG A 8 4.37 -9.52 26.85
C ARG A 8 5.51 -8.61 27.33
N ASN A 9 5.48 -8.36 28.64
CA ASN A 9 6.60 -8.08 29.54
C ASN A 9 7.62 -6.99 29.14
N LEU A 10 7.29 -5.74 29.48
CA LEU A 10 8.31 -4.70 29.71
C LEU A 10 8.73 -4.75 31.18
N LYS A 11 9.95 -5.25 31.43
CA LYS A 11 10.60 -5.11 32.73
C LYS A 11 10.86 -3.63 33.01
N LYS A 12 10.32 -3.15 34.13
CA LYS A 12 10.57 -1.84 34.73
C LYS A 12 12.07 -1.60 34.93
N ILE A 13 12.55 -0.44 34.51
CA ILE A 13 13.69 0.24 35.15
C ILE A 13 13.23 1.67 35.45
N CYS A 14 13.02 1.99 36.74
CA CYS A 14 12.97 3.36 37.25
C CYS A 14 14.40 3.92 37.26
N SER A 15 14.65 5.22 37.04
CA SER A 15 14.50 6.28 38.06
C SER A 15 14.78 7.67 37.44
N PRO A 16 14.41 8.79 38.11
CA PRO A 16 14.09 10.06 37.47
C PRO A 16 15.25 11.07 37.48
N LYS A 17 15.17 12.04 36.57
CA LYS A 17 15.55 13.47 36.66
C LYS A 17 16.29 13.92 35.40
N THR A 18 15.60 14.68 34.55
CA THR A 18 15.88 16.07 34.14
C THR A 18 15.07 16.35 32.88
N VAL A 19 14.24 17.41 32.91
CA VAL A 19 13.52 17.90 31.73
C VAL A 19 14.56 18.60 30.85
N SER A 20 15.11 17.87 29.89
CA SER A 20 15.91 18.40 28.79
C SER A 20 14.99 18.69 27.61
N SER A 21 15.29 19.75 26.85
CA SER A 21 14.60 20.23 25.64
C SER A 21 14.50 19.21 24.49
N ASP A 22 14.91 17.96 24.72
CA ASP A 22 14.94 16.87 23.76
C ASP A 22 13.55 16.23 23.52
N CYS A 23 12.51 16.69 24.24
CA CYS A 23 11.13 16.23 24.06
C CYS A 23 10.49 16.65 22.73
N LEU A 24 11.03 17.65 22.02
CA LEU A 24 10.52 18.03 20.69
C LEU A 24 11.12 17.20 19.54
N ASN A 25 12.17 16.43 19.79
CA ASN A 25 12.79 15.56 18.78
C ASN A 25 12.29 14.11 18.82
N TYR A 26 11.58 13.70 19.88
CA TYR A 26 11.12 12.31 20.01
C TYR A 26 9.82 12.01 19.26
N LEU A 27 8.99 13.04 18.99
CA LEU A 27 7.78 12.90 18.18
C LEU A 27 8.06 13.01 16.67
N GLY A 28 9.23 13.52 16.27
CA GLY A 28 9.66 13.60 14.86
C GLY A 28 10.31 12.33 14.33
N LEU A 29 10.84 11.46 15.20
CA LEU A 29 11.67 10.33 14.78
C LEU A 29 10.95 8.97 14.69
N ILE A 30 9.68 8.88 15.13
CA ILE A 30 8.87 7.65 15.00
C ILE A 30 8.15 7.57 13.64
N ARG A 31 8.16 8.66 12.86
CA ARG A 31 7.68 8.69 11.46
C ARG A 31 8.77 8.33 10.44
N PHE A 32 9.89 7.76 10.88
CA PHE A 32 10.79 7.07 9.96
C PHE A 32 10.09 5.78 9.54
N CYS A 33 9.23 5.90 8.52
CA CYS A 33 8.61 4.80 7.82
C CYS A 33 9.69 3.74 7.58
N ARG A 34 9.68 2.70 8.40
CA ARG A 34 10.35 1.45 8.06
C ARG A 34 9.86 1.13 6.67
N LEU A 35 10.78 1.16 5.69
CA LEU A 35 10.55 0.65 4.34
C LEU A 35 9.76 -0.64 4.48
N LEU A 36 8.47 -0.57 4.19
CA LEU A 36 7.62 -1.73 4.28
C LEU A 36 8.14 -2.67 3.21
N SER A 37 8.40 -3.92 3.56
CA SER A 37 9.03 -4.88 2.63
C SER A 37 8.20 -5.10 1.36
N PHE A 38 6.93 -4.74 1.37
CA PHE A 38 6.03 -4.78 0.21
C PHE A 38 6.02 -3.48 -0.61
N ALA A 39 6.52 -2.37 -0.08
CA ALA A 39 6.48 -1.08 -0.74
C ALA A 39 7.50 -1.05 -1.89
N THR A 40 7.02 -0.68 -3.07
CA THR A 40 7.85 -0.58 -4.28
C THR A 40 8.46 0.82 -4.47
N VAL A 41 7.96 1.81 -3.73
CA VAL A 41 8.36 3.22 -3.82
C VAL A 41 8.44 3.84 -2.43
N LYS A 42 9.30 4.84 -2.26
CA LYS A 42 9.36 5.69 -1.06
C LYS A 42 8.66 7.00 -1.33
N ALA A 43 7.76 7.41 -0.45
CA ALA A 43 6.91 8.58 -0.67
C ALA A 43 7.73 9.88 -0.82
N GLU A 44 8.85 9.98 -0.12
CA GLU A 44 9.70 11.17 -0.09
C GLU A 44 10.61 11.33 -1.31
N GLU A 45 10.74 10.28 -2.13
CA GLU A 45 11.60 10.26 -3.33
C GLU A 45 10.82 10.47 -4.64
N ILE A 46 9.49 10.28 -4.62
CA ILE A 46 8.65 10.45 -5.82
C ILE A 46 8.57 11.93 -6.19
N SER A 47 8.92 12.25 -7.44
CA SER A 47 8.96 13.62 -7.96
C SER A 47 8.85 13.63 -9.48
N GLY A 48 8.81 14.81 -10.12
CA GLY A 48 8.87 14.92 -11.58
C GLY A 48 10.13 14.28 -12.19
N SER A 49 11.24 14.29 -11.45
CA SER A 49 12.50 13.67 -11.87
C SER A 49 12.55 12.14 -11.65
N GLN A 50 11.72 11.63 -10.74
CA GLN A 50 11.63 10.22 -10.37
C GLN A 50 10.15 9.81 -10.25
N PRO A 51 9.43 9.69 -11.37
CA PRO A 51 8.01 9.37 -11.33
C PRO A 51 7.79 7.91 -10.92
N ALA A 52 6.74 7.67 -10.12
CA ALA A 52 6.33 6.33 -9.75
C ALA A 52 5.47 5.67 -10.83
N GLU A 53 5.51 4.34 -10.93
CA GLU A 53 4.63 3.55 -11.80
C GLU A 53 3.57 2.81 -10.96
N VAL A 54 2.30 2.93 -11.35
CA VAL A 54 1.19 2.16 -10.80
C VAL A 54 0.74 1.13 -11.83
N LEU A 55 0.76 -0.14 -11.45
CA LEU A 55 0.41 -1.28 -12.29
C LEU A 55 -0.96 -1.86 -11.90
N ASN A 56 -1.56 -2.59 -12.84
CA ASN A 56 -2.82 -3.29 -12.59
C ASN A 56 -2.57 -4.69 -12.03
N LEU A 57 -3.32 -5.10 -11.01
CA LEU A 57 -3.29 -6.48 -10.51
C LEU A 57 -4.45 -7.27 -11.10
N VAL A 58 -4.17 -8.24 -11.97
CA VAL A 58 -5.19 -9.10 -12.58
C VAL A 58 -4.68 -10.54 -12.63
N ASN A 59 -5.54 -11.49 -12.26
CA ASN A 59 -5.20 -12.92 -12.21
C ASN A 59 -3.92 -13.22 -11.41
N GLY A 60 -3.74 -12.52 -10.29
CA GLY A 60 -2.59 -12.70 -9.39
C GLY A 60 -1.26 -12.17 -9.94
N SER A 61 -1.27 -11.40 -11.03
CA SER A 61 -0.06 -10.82 -11.63
C SER A 61 -0.17 -9.31 -11.80
N TRP A 62 0.91 -8.59 -11.51
CA TRP A 62 1.04 -7.17 -11.84
C TRP A 62 1.29 -6.99 -13.34
N ARG A 63 0.49 -6.17 -14.00
CA ARG A 63 0.50 -5.96 -15.45
C ARG A 63 0.67 -4.48 -15.78
N LYS A 64 1.56 -4.22 -16.74
CA LYS A 64 1.66 -2.93 -17.45
C LYS A 64 0.56 -2.84 -18.51
N SER A 65 0.22 -1.62 -18.89
CA SER A 65 -0.66 -1.34 -20.02
C SER A 65 0.11 -0.60 -21.12
N SER A 66 -0.45 -0.56 -22.32
CA SER A 66 0.02 0.31 -23.41
C SER A 66 -0.27 1.78 -23.12
N GLY A 67 -1.37 2.07 -22.43
CA GLY A 67 -1.77 3.42 -22.04
C GLY A 67 -1.26 3.81 -20.65
N TRP A 68 -0.87 5.08 -20.52
CA TRP A 68 -0.48 5.68 -19.25
C TRP A 68 -1.24 6.97 -19.03
N ASN A 69 -1.85 7.09 -17.85
CA ASN A 69 -2.40 8.35 -17.36
C ASN A 69 -1.43 8.96 -16.34
N THR A 70 -0.97 10.17 -16.62
CA THR A 70 0.00 10.88 -15.77
C THR A 70 -0.72 11.77 -14.78
N ILE A 71 -0.47 11.52 -13.50
CA ILE A 71 -0.96 12.34 -12.39
C ILE A 71 0.12 13.37 -12.05
N VAL A 72 -0.30 14.62 -11.89
CA VAL A 72 0.55 15.73 -11.48
C VAL A 72 0.56 15.89 -9.96
N ASP A 73 1.68 16.33 -9.43
CA ASP A 73 1.81 16.67 -8.01
C ASP A 73 0.98 17.93 -7.71
N PRO A 74 0.04 17.89 -6.76
CA PRO A 74 -0.81 19.02 -6.42
C PRO A 74 -0.04 20.24 -5.85
N LEU A 75 1.22 20.07 -5.43
CA LEU A 75 2.01 21.14 -4.81
C LEU A 75 2.81 21.98 -5.81
N ASN A 76 3.23 21.39 -6.93
CA ASN A 76 4.09 22.05 -7.92
C ASN A 76 3.64 21.84 -9.40
N GLY A 77 2.68 20.94 -9.64
CA GLY A 77 2.16 20.63 -10.97
C GLY A 77 3.04 19.70 -11.80
N GLU A 78 4.14 19.17 -11.25
CA GLU A 78 5.03 18.27 -11.98
C GLU A 78 4.44 16.87 -12.13
N PRO A 79 4.64 16.20 -13.27
CA PRO A 79 4.18 14.83 -13.47
C PRO A 79 5.02 13.83 -12.67
N PHE A 80 4.48 13.30 -11.58
CA PHE A 80 5.22 12.46 -10.61
C PHE A 80 4.69 11.03 -10.45
N ILE A 81 3.53 10.69 -11.03
CA ILE A 81 2.98 9.32 -10.99
C ILE A 81 2.38 8.96 -12.36
N ASN A 82 2.75 7.80 -12.90
CA ASN A 82 2.18 7.23 -14.11
C ASN A 82 1.33 6.01 -13.74
N VAL A 83 0.06 6.04 -14.13
CA VAL A 83 -0.89 4.94 -13.89
C VAL A 83 -1.13 4.18 -15.18
N ALA A 84 -0.90 2.87 -15.16
CA ALA A 84 -1.17 2.01 -16.30
C ALA A 84 -2.69 1.94 -16.54
N GLU A 85 -3.17 2.62 -17.57
CA GLU A 85 -4.59 2.77 -17.86
C GLU A 85 -5.11 1.57 -18.64
N VAL A 86 -6.28 1.04 -18.27
CA VAL A 86 -6.90 -0.10 -18.96
C VAL A 86 -7.85 0.45 -20.02
N ASP A 87 -7.62 0.08 -21.28
CA ASP A 87 -8.49 0.43 -22.41
C ASP A 87 -9.65 -0.58 -22.57
N GLU A 88 -10.55 -0.30 -23.51
CA GLU A 88 -11.70 -1.17 -23.80
C GLU A 88 -11.28 -2.59 -24.20
N ASN A 89 -10.14 -2.73 -24.89
CA ASN A 89 -9.62 -4.04 -25.30
C ASN A 89 -8.94 -4.78 -24.13
N GLY A 90 -8.40 -4.04 -23.16
CA GLY A 90 -7.69 -4.55 -21.99
C GLY A 90 -8.57 -4.96 -20.81
N ILE A 91 -9.89 -4.76 -20.88
CA ILE A 91 -10.83 -5.08 -19.78
C ILE A 91 -11.15 -6.57 -19.67
N GLN A 92 -11.08 -7.30 -20.78
CA GLN A 92 -11.50 -8.69 -20.88
C GLN A 92 -10.87 -9.62 -19.81
N PRO A 93 -9.56 -9.54 -19.51
CA PRO A 93 -8.94 -10.36 -18.46
C PRO A 93 -9.49 -10.10 -17.05
N PHE A 94 -10.03 -8.90 -16.78
CA PHE A 94 -10.65 -8.56 -15.51
C PHE A 94 -12.04 -9.17 -15.40
N VAL A 95 -12.83 -9.10 -16.48
CA VAL A 95 -14.15 -9.73 -16.56
C VAL A 95 -14.02 -11.24 -16.32
N GLU A 96 -13.05 -11.88 -16.98
CA GLU A 96 -12.77 -13.31 -16.81
C GLU A 96 -12.23 -13.66 -15.41
N SER A 97 -11.54 -12.72 -14.75
CA SER A 97 -11.10 -12.87 -13.36
C SER A 97 -12.29 -12.86 -12.42
N LEU A 98 -13.21 -11.90 -12.61
CA LEU A 98 -14.40 -11.74 -11.79
C LEU A 98 -15.41 -12.86 -12.01
N SER A 99 -15.56 -13.36 -13.26
CA SER A 99 -16.49 -14.44 -13.58
C SER A 99 -16.12 -15.77 -12.95
N ARG A 100 -14.84 -15.97 -12.57
CA ARG A 100 -14.39 -17.14 -11.79
C ARG A 100 -14.91 -17.13 -10.36
N CYS A 101 -15.33 -15.99 -9.83
CA CYS A 101 -15.95 -15.92 -8.51
C CYS A 101 -17.45 -16.23 -8.63
N PRO A 102 -17.94 -17.38 -8.10
CA PRO A 102 -19.36 -17.68 -8.14
C PRO A 102 -20.13 -16.76 -7.19
N LYS A 103 -21.45 -16.61 -7.41
CA LYS A 103 -22.32 -15.75 -6.57
C LYS A 103 -22.36 -16.16 -5.08
N HIS A 104 -22.01 -17.40 -4.77
CA HIS A 104 -21.92 -17.89 -3.40
C HIS A 104 -20.53 -17.68 -2.76
N GLY A 105 -19.60 -17.02 -3.45
CA GLY A 105 -18.23 -16.85 -3.04
C GLY A 105 -17.40 -18.12 -3.14
N LEU A 106 -16.07 -17.99 -3.05
CA LEU A 106 -15.14 -19.13 -3.17
C LEU A 106 -15.13 -20.06 -1.96
N HIS A 107 -15.69 -19.65 -0.83
CA HIS A 107 -15.60 -20.35 0.45
C HIS A 107 -16.90 -21.03 0.90
N ASN A 108 -17.88 -21.25 0.02
CA ASN A 108 -19.13 -21.89 0.42
C ASN A 108 -18.94 -23.42 0.60
N PRO A 109 -18.98 -23.97 1.82
CA PRO A 109 -18.69 -25.39 2.04
C PRO A 109 -19.73 -26.34 1.43
N PHE A 110 -20.96 -25.88 1.21
CA PHE A 110 -22.02 -26.67 0.59
C PHE A 110 -21.94 -26.72 -0.94
N LYS A 111 -21.28 -25.74 -1.55
CA LYS A 111 -21.18 -25.60 -3.02
C LYS A 111 -19.78 -25.83 -3.56
N SER A 112 -18.77 -25.77 -2.70
CA SER A 112 -17.39 -26.13 -2.96
C SER A 112 -16.84 -26.93 -1.76
N PRO A 113 -17.27 -28.18 -1.57
CA PRO A 113 -16.67 -29.08 -0.59
C PRO A 113 -15.20 -29.37 -0.94
N GLU A 114 -14.40 -29.68 0.06
CA GLU A 114 -12.95 -29.96 -0.05
C GLU A 114 -12.64 -31.20 -0.90
#